data_AF-I3DI33-F1
#
_entry.id   AF-I3DI33-F1
#
_cell.length_a   1.000
_cell.length_b   1.000
_cell.length_c   1.000
_cell.angle_alpha   90.00
_cell.angle_beta   90.00
_cell.angle_gamma   90.00
#
_symmetry.space_group_name_H-M   'P 1'
#
loop_
_entity.id
_entity.type
_entity.pdbx_description
1 polymer ?
#
loop_
_entity_poly.entity_id
_entity_poly.type
_entity_poly.pdbx_seq_one_letter_code
_entity_poly.pdbx_strand_id
1 'polypeptide(L)'
;MQTVFANPQRFIDLVAEQINLALQGIMADGVEYHKIADKTYAMTIFNDFEFFKNQYTVSVEHSAKTVYENYLPLDSQTESKFAKDCESSEQVAFYFKLPPKFKIPTPLGNYNPDWAVVFKGENKIYLVAETKNTESIQAGVDESKLRESEQMKIAYARKHFAAYEDLDYQVVQKVRELVKYYKVDKKEL
;
A
#
# COMPACT_ATOMS: atom_id res chain seq x y z
N MET A 1 -32.75 -23.34 0.99
CA MET A 1 -33.72 -22.70 1.91
C MET A 1 -33.74 -23.31 3.32
N GLN A 2 -33.35 -24.58 3.51
CA GLN A 2 -33.37 -25.25 4.83
C GLN A 2 -32.22 -24.87 5.80
N THR A 3 -31.18 -24.20 5.32
CA THR A 3 -30.00 -23.81 6.11
C THR A 3 -30.21 -22.58 7.00
N VAL A 4 -31.20 -21.72 6.70
CA VAL A 4 -31.49 -20.49 7.44
C VAL A 4 -32.01 -20.79 8.86
N PHE A 5 -32.88 -21.79 8.99
CA PHE A 5 -33.46 -22.17 10.28
C PHE A 5 -32.55 -23.06 11.14
N ALA A 6 -31.50 -23.64 10.56
CA ALA A 6 -30.57 -24.52 11.27
C ALA A 6 -29.53 -23.75 12.11
N ASN A 7 -29.17 -22.53 11.69
CA ASN A 7 -28.29 -21.65 12.45
C ASN A 7 -28.67 -20.17 12.22
N PRO A 8 -29.69 -19.67 12.94
CA PRO A 8 -30.15 -18.30 12.79
C PRO A 8 -29.08 -17.24 13.07
N GLN A 9 -28.17 -17.49 14.02
CA GLN A 9 -27.08 -16.57 14.32
C GLN A 9 -26.17 -16.38 13.10
N ARG A 10 -25.72 -17.47 12.48
CA ARG A 10 -24.89 -17.42 11.28
C ARG A 10 -25.60 -16.72 10.12
N PHE A 11 -26.92 -16.88 10.00
CA PHE A 11 -27.70 -16.15 9.01
C PHE A 11 -27.68 -14.64 9.28
N ILE A 12 -27.91 -14.21 10.52
CA ILE A 12 -27.84 -12.80 10.92
C ILE A 12 -26.45 -12.22 10.63
N ASP A 13 -25.38 -12.95 10.98
CA ASP A 13 -24.00 -12.51 10.76
C ASP A 13 -23.72 -12.30 9.26
N LEU A 14 -24.14 -13.23 8.41
CA LEU A 14 -23.98 -13.13 6.95
C LEU A 14 -24.79 -11.96 6.37
N VAL A 15 -26.03 -11.75 6.83
CA VAL A 15 -26.85 -10.61 6.38
C VAL A 15 -26.21 -9.29 6.80
N ALA A 16 -25.74 -9.19 8.05
CA ALA A 16 -25.06 -7.99 8.54
C ALA A 16 -23.76 -7.73 7.77
N GLU A 17 -23.00 -8.78 7.43
CA GLU A 17 -21.81 -8.68 6.57
C GLU A 17 -22.17 -8.08 5.20
N GLN A 18 -23.19 -8.63 4.51
CA GLN A 18 -23.60 -8.13 3.19
C GLN A 18 -24.13 -6.69 3.22
N ILE A 19 -24.90 -6.31 4.26
CA ILE A 19 -25.36 -4.92 4.44
C ILE A 19 -24.18 -3.98 4.64
N ASN A 20 -23.22 -4.36 5.47
CA ASN A 20 -22.03 -3.56 5.70
C ASN A 20 -21.21 -3.41 4.42
N LEU A 21 -21.00 -4.48 3.65
CA LEU A 21 -20.29 -4.42 2.37
C LEU A 21 -20.95 -3.42 1.39
N ALA A 22 -22.28 -3.49 1.25
CA ALA A 22 -23.03 -2.55 0.40
C ALA A 22 -22.89 -1.09 0.88
N LEU A 23 -23.01 -0.85 2.19
CA LEU A 23 -22.83 0.49 2.78
C LEU A 23 -21.42 1.03 2.53
N GLN A 24 -20.42 0.17 2.70
CA GLN A 24 -19.03 0.52 2.49
C GLN A 24 -18.76 0.88 1.02
N GLY A 25 -19.43 0.23 0.07
CA GLY A 25 -19.33 0.55 -1.36
C GLY A 25 -19.84 1.97 -1.65
N ILE A 26 -21.00 2.31 -1.10
CA ILE A 26 -21.57 3.65 -1.21
C ILE A 26 -20.65 4.71 -0.58
N MET A 27 -20.03 4.41 0.58
CA MET A 27 -19.07 5.30 1.22
C MET A 27 -17.81 5.50 0.38
N ALA A 28 -17.32 4.44 -0.28
CA ALA A 28 -16.15 4.51 -1.15
C ALA A 28 -16.38 5.48 -2.32
N ASP A 29 -17.60 5.53 -2.86
CA ASP A 29 -17.97 6.45 -3.94
C ASP A 29 -18.07 7.90 -3.48
N GLY A 30 -18.59 8.15 -2.28
CA GLY A 30 -18.83 9.50 -1.75
C GLY A 30 -17.67 10.13 -0.95
N VAL A 31 -16.60 9.38 -0.64
CA VAL A 31 -15.48 9.92 0.15
C VAL A 31 -14.66 10.93 -0.65
N GLU A 32 -14.32 12.04 0.01
CA GLU A 32 -13.40 13.06 -0.46
C GLU A 32 -12.31 13.29 0.58
N TYR A 33 -11.08 13.50 0.14
CA TYR A 33 -9.94 13.80 0.99
C TYR A 33 -9.47 15.23 0.75
N HIS A 34 -9.36 16.00 1.82
CA HIS A 34 -8.81 17.35 1.78
C HIS A 34 -7.56 17.42 2.65
N LYS A 35 -6.52 18.06 2.13
CA LYS A 35 -5.32 18.36 2.90
C LYS A 35 -5.69 19.33 4.02
N ILE A 36 -5.39 18.93 5.25
CA ILE A 36 -5.49 19.83 6.40
C ILE A 36 -4.18 20.62 6.46
N ALA A 37 -4.27 21.95 6.38
CA ALA A 37 -3.12 22.82 6.54
C ALA A 37 -2.38 22.47 7.85
N ASP A 38 -1.04 22.42 7.78
CA ASP A 38 -0.13 22.19 8.91
C ASP A 38 -0.16 20.79 9.56
N LYS A 39 -0.89 19.82 9.00
CA LYS A 39 -0.82 18.41 9.45
C LYS A 39 -0.03 17.55 8.47
N THR A 40 1.21 17.23 8.86
CA THR A 40 2.07 16.28 8.17
C THR A 40 2.61 15.25 9.14
N TYR A 41 2.86 14.03 8.66
CA TYR A 41 3.61 13.06 9.43
C TYR A 41 5.05 13.53 9.62
N ALA A 42 5.50 13.62 10.87
CA ALA A 42 6.89 13.91 11.20
C ALA A 42 7.76 12.67 11.03
N MET A 43 9.05 12.85 10.72
CA MET A 43 10.02 11.74 10.60
C MET A 43 10.17 10.92 11.89
N THR A 44 9.75 11.46 13.03
CA THR A 44 9.73 10.75 14.32
C THR A 44 8.86 9.49 14.31
N ILE A 45 8.00 9.27 13.31
CA ILE A 45 7.26 8.00 13.17
C ILE A 45 8.16 6.79 12.94
N PHE A 46 9.40 7.01 12.49
CA PHE A 46 10.42 5.97 12.32
C PHE A 46 11.21 5.68 13.60
N ASN A 47 11.03 6.50 14.65
CA ASN A 47 11.71 6.31 15.92
C ASN A 47 11.03 5.23 16.76
N ASP A 48 11.84 4.60 17.62
CA ASP A 48 11.40 3.70 18.69
C ASP A 48 10.54 2.53 18.19
N PHE A 49 10.92 1.95 17.04
CA PHE A 49 10.33 0.73 16.52
C PHE A 49 11.27 -0.45 16.77
N GLU A 50 10.86 -1.35 17.66
CA GLU A 50 11.52 -2.63 17.87
C GLU A 50 10.97 -3.68 16.91
N PHE A 51 11.85 -4.47 16.31
CA PHE A 51 11.46 -5.65 15.57
C PHE A 51 12.44 -6.78 15.79
N PHE A 52 11.94 -7.99 15.63
CA PHE A 52 12.76 -9.20 15.66
C PHE A 52 13.05 -9.62 14.22
N LYS A 53 14.32 -9.93 13.94
CA LYS A 53 14.70 -10.51 12.66
C LYS A 53 13.90 -11.79 12.42
N ASN A 54 13.39 -11.92 11.20
CA ASN A 54 12.66 -13.08 10.73
C ASN A 54 13.21 -13.53 9.37
N GLN A 55 12.61 -14.55 8.79
CA GLN A 55 13.04 -15.10 7.48
C GLN A 55 12.87 -14.13 6.28
N TYR A 56 12.09 -13.07 6.43
CA TYR A 56 11.82 -12.09 5.37
C TYR A 56 12.69 -10.83 5.49
N THR A 57 13.33 -10.63 6.64
CA THR A 57 14.19 -9.47 6.93
C THR A 57 15.32 -9.37 5.91
N VAL A 58 15.55 -8.16 5.38
CA VAL A 58 16.59 -7.86 4.39
C VAL A 58 17.63 -6.94 5.02
N SER A 59 18.92 -7.22 4.79
CA SER A 59 20.02 -6.33 5.17
C SER A 59 20.07 -5.13 4.24
N VAL A 60 20.34 -3.95 4.82
CA VAL A 60 20.60 -2.73 4.06
C VAL A 60 22.06 -2.76 3.61
N GLU A 61 22.32 -2.61 2.31
CA GLU A 61 23.68 -2.51 1.75
C GLU A 61 24.05 -1.05 1.44
N HIS A 62 23.05 -0.22 1.11
CA HIS A 62 23.17 1.18 0.73
C HIS A 62 22.34 2.06 1.68
N SER A 63 22.89 2.38 2.84
CA SER A 63 22.20 3.20 3.86
C SER A 63 21.72 4.57 3.34
N ALA A 64 22.36 5.13 2.31
CA ALA A 64 21.92 6.37 1.68
C ALA A 64 20.60 6.25 0.88
N LYS A 65 20.16 5.02 0.53
CA LYS A 65 18.92 4.78 -0.22
C LYS A 65 17.69 4.59 0.67
N THR A 66 17.83 4.53 1.98
CA THR A 66 16.70 4.24 2.87
C THR A 66 16.84 4.93 4.22
N VAL A 67 15.77 4.98 4.99
CA VAL A 67 15.76 5.51 6.38
C VAL A 67 16.25 4.47 7.40
N TYR A 68 16.41 3.21 6.98
CA TYR A 68 16.86 2.11 7.83
C TYR A 68 18.38 1.96 7.80
N GLU A 69 18.99 1.61 8.93
CA GLU A 69 20.45 1.47 9.01
C GLU A 69 20.94 0.08 8.62
N ASN A 70 20.52 -0.96 9.36
CA ASN A 70 21.10 -2.30 9.23
C ASN A 70 20.16 -3.30 8.53
N TYR A 71 18.85 -3.16 8.76
CA TYR A 71 17.85 -4.17 8.36
C TYR A 71 16.49 -3.52 8.12
N LEU A 72 15.76 -4.04 7.13
CA LEU A 72 14.35 -3.71 6.91
C LEU A 72 13.43 -4.73 7.60
N PRO A 73 12.47 -4.29 8.42
CA PRO A 73 11.47 -5.16 9.04
C PRO A 73 10.37 -5.52 8.05
N LEU A 74 10.34 -6.77 7.58
CA LEU A 74 9.42 -7.23 6.53
C LEU A 74 8.65 -8.46 7.00
N ASP A 75 7.42 -8.61 6.52
CA ASP A 75 6.48 -9.62 7.01
C ASP A 75 6.12 -10.67 5.94
N SER A 76 6.58 -10.49 4.70
CA SER A 76 6.28 -11.43 3.62
C SER A 76 7.42 -11.61 2.62
N GLN A 77 7.36 -12.71 1.87
CA GLN A 77 8.30 -12.99 0.78
C GLN A 77 8.20 -11.97 -0.35
N THR A 78 6.99 -11.47 -0.62
CA THR A 78 6.74 -10.43 -1.63
C THR A 78 7.45 -9.14 -1.25
N GLU A 79 7.32 -8.71 0.01
CA GLU A 79 8.01 -7.54 0.54
C GLU A 79 9.53 -7.70 0.54
N SER A 80 10.04 -8.86 0.97
CA SER A 80 11.47 -9.17 0.94
C SER A 80 12.05 -9.05 -0.47
N LYS A 81 11.30 -9.55 -1.47
CA LYS A 81 11.70 -9.42 -2.87
C LYS A 81 11.62 -7.97 -3.35
N PHE A 82 10.56 -7.26 -3.02
CA PHE A 82 10.40 -5.86 -3.38
C PHE A 82 11.53 -4.98 -2.81
N ALA A 83 11.90 -5.19 -1.55
CA ALA A 83 13.03 -4.50 -0.91
C ALA A 83 14.35 -4.76 -1.65
N LYS A 84 14.63 -6.01 -2.02
CA LYS A 84 15.83 -6.39 -2.79
C LYS A 84 15.83 -5.78 -4.20
N ASP A 85 14.66 -5.74 -4.85
CA ASP A 85 14.50 -5.11 -6.15
C ASP A 85 14.75 -3.58 -6.07
N CYS A 86 14.29 -2.91 -5.01
CA CYS A 86 14.60 -1.49 -4.75
C CYS A 86 16.10 -1.26 -4.51
N GLU A 87 16.71 -2.09 -3.66
CA GLU A 87 18.10 -1.95 -3.26
C GLU A 87 19.06 -2.09 -4.46
N SER A 88 18.84 -3.12 -5.28
CA SER A 88 19.65 -3.43 -6.46
C SER A 88 19.36 -2.52 -7.68
N SER A 89 18.22 -1.83 -7.72
CA SER A 89 17.86 -0.98 -8.85
C SER A 89 18.66 0.33 -8.84
N GLU A 90 19.36 0.61 -9.93
CA GLU A 90 20.02 1.91 -10.15
C GLU A 90 19.02 3.05 -10.37
N GLN A 91 17.79 2.75 -10.78
CA GLN A 91 16.74 3.75 -11.04
C GLN A 91 16.06 4.22 -9.76
N VAL A 92 16.15 3.45 -8.65
CA VAL A 92 15.60 3.84 -7.35
C VAL A 92 16.61 4.73 -6.63
N ALA A 93 16.18 5.95 -6.31
CA ALA A 93 16.96 6.94 -5.56
C ALA A 93 16.81 6.71 -4.05
N PHE A 94 15.58 6.46 -3.60
CA PHE A 94 15.26 6.28 -2.18
C PHE A 94 14.04 5.36 -2.00
N TYR A 95 14.00 4.57 -0.94
CA TYR A 95 12.86 3.71 -0.63
C TYR A 95 12.77 3.41 0.86
N PHE A 96 11.55 3.18 1.36
CA PHE A 96 11.34 2.71 2.73
C PHE A 96 9.96 2.06 2.87
N LYS A 97 9.87 1.06 3.76
CA LYS A 97 8.59 0.55 4.22
C LYS A 97 7.97 1.58 5.16
N LEU A 98 6.68 1.86 5.00
CA LEU A 98 5.97 2.76 5.89
C LEU A 98 5.73 2.06 7.24
N PRO A 99 6.04 2.71 8.37
CA PRO A 99 5.93 2.08 9.68
C PRO A 99 4.45 1.90 10.04
N PRO A 100 4.12 0.94 10.92
CA PRO A 100 2.75 0.70 11.39
C PRO A 100 2.03 1.93 11.94
N LYS A 101 2.77 2.95 12.39
CA LYS A 101 2.24 4.22 12.92
C LYS A 101 1.69 5.15 11.82
N PHE A 102 2.07 4.96 10.56
CA PHE A 102 1.54 5.74 9.43
C PHE A 102 0.15 5.22 9.05
N LYS A 103 -0.89 6.06 9.21
CA LYS A 103 -2.29 5.65 9.06
C LYS A 103 -3.09 6.64 8.21
N ILE A 104 -3.74 6.12 7.18
CA ILE A 104 -4.74 6.84 6.40
C ILE A 104 -6.11 6.50 6.98
N PRO A 105 -6.91 7.49 7.42
CA PRO A 105 -8.26 7.23 7.87
C PRO A 105 -9.13 6.81 6.69
N THR A 106 -9.85 5.70 6.86
CA THR A 106 -10.90 5.27 5.93
C THR A 106 -12.16 4.94 6.72
N PRO A 107 -13.34 4.95 6.10
CA PRO A 107 -14.56 4.46 6.73
C PRO A 107 -14.47 3.00 7.23
N LEU A 108 -13.54 2.21 6.71
CA LEU A 108 -13.26 0.82 7.13
C LEU A 108 -12.26 0.70 8.30
N GLY A 109 -11.90 1.84 8.90
CA GLY A 109 -10.79 1.93 9.83
C GLY A 109 -9.49 2.34 9.14
N ASN A 110 -8.42 2.44 9.93
CA ASN A 110 -7.15 2.95 9.44
C ASN A 110 -6.48 2.00 8.46
N TYR A 111 -5.99 2.54 7.35
CA TYR A 111 -5.19 1.84 6.34
C TYR A 111 -3.73 2.29 6.42
N ASN A 112 -2.80 1.39 6.11
CA ASN A 112 -1.36 1.65 6.10
C ASN A 112 -0.82 1.03 4.82
N PRO A 113 -0.43 1.84 3.83
CA PRO A 113 0.23 1.31 2.64
C PRO A 113 1.62 0.80 2.97
N ASP A 114 2.15 -0.11 2.15
CA ASP A 114 3.41 -0.79 2.46
C ASP A 114 4.66 0.07 2.25
N TRP A 115 4.80 0.72 1.08
CA TRP A 115 6.08 1.32 0.66
C TRP A 115 5.93 2.76 0.21
N ALA A 116 7.01 3.52 0.36
CA ALA A 116 7.27 4.73 -0.39
C ALA A 116 8.56 4.54 -1.21
N VAL A 117 8.50 4.86 -2.51
CA VAL A 117 9.63 4.71 -3.43
C VAL A 117 9.81 6.00 -4.22
N VAL A 118 11.07 6.43 -4.38
CA VAL A 118 11.48 7.61 -5.15
C VAL A 118 12.45 7.17 -6.24
N PHE A 119 12.16 7.54 -7.49
CA PHE A 119 13.00 7.25 -8.65
C PHE A 119 14.00 8.38 -8.94
N LYS A 120 15.13 8.07 -9.58
CA LYS A 120 16.13 9.06 -10.01
C LYS A 120 15.60 9.87 -11.21
N GLY A 121 16.01 11.14 -11.27
CA GLY A 121 15.82 12.00 -12.44
C GLY A 121 14.61 12.95 -12.37
N GLU A 122 13.86 12.95 -11.27
CA GLU A 122 12.76 13.90 -11.03
C GLU A 122 12.77 14.46 -9.60
N ASN A 123 12.04 15.56 -9.42
CA ASN A 123 12.00 16.31 -8.17
C ASN A 123 11.02 15.78 -7.11
N LYS A 124 10.28 14.69 -7.40
CA LYS A 124 9.60 13.75 -6.46
C LYS A 124 8.47 13.02 -7.20
N ILE A 125 8.65 11.73 -7.48
CA ILE A 125 7.51 10.81 -7.59
C ILE A 125 7.60 9.95 -6.34
N TYR A 126 6.77 10.20 -5.33
CA TYR A 126 6.62 9.21 -4.27
C TYR A 126 5.53 8.24 -4.70
N LEU A 127 5.98 7.06 -5.09
CA LEU A 127 5.07 5.96 -5.32
C LEU A 127 4.78 5.31 -3.99
N VAL A 128 3.53 5.46 -3.56
CA VAL A 128 3.01 4.64 -2.49
C VAL A 128 2.63 3.31 -3.10
N ALA A 129 3.43 2.28 -2.83
CA ALA A 129 3.25 0.95 -3.39
C ALA A 129 2.63 0.02 -2.34
N GLU A 130 1.44 -0.49 -2.62
CA GLU A 130 0.86 -1.61 -1.88
C GLU A 130 1.32 -2.92 -2.54
N THR A 131 1.99 -3.78 -1.77
CA THR A 131 2.43 -5.09 -2.28
C THR A 131 1.36 -6.13 -2.10
N LYS A 132 0.75 -6.56 -3.20
CA LYS A 132 -0.21 -7.66 -3.22
C LYS A 132 0.31 -8.82 -4.06
N ASN A 133 0.10 -10.03 -3.55
CA ASN A 133 0.30 -11.25 -4.32
C ASN A 133 -1.05 -11.80 -4.74
N THR A 134 -1.41 -11.58 -5.99
CA THR A 134 -2.53 -12.28 -6.62
C THR A 134 -1.93 -13.40 -7.44
N GLU A 135 -2.28 -14.66 -7.14
CA GLU A 135 -1.87 -15.82 -7.93
C GLU A 135 -2.51 -15.73 -9.33
N SER A 136 -1.85 -14.96 -10.18
CA SER A 136 -2.30 -14.59 -11.51
C SER A 136 -1.28 -15.12 -12.52
N ILE A 137 -1.79 -15.72 -13.61
CA ILE A 137 -0.97 -16.20 -14.73
C ILE A 137 -0.32 -14.99 -15.45
N GLN A 138 -0.93 -13.80 -15.36
CA GLN A 138 -0.43 -12.57 -15.93
C GLN A 138 0.46 -11.82 -14.92
N ALA A 139 1.50 -11.14 -15.43
CA ALA A 139 2.39 -10.33 -14.61
C ALA A 139 1.68 -9.07 -14.09
N GLY A 140 1.60 -8.92 -12.77
CA GLY A 140 1.00 -7.77 -12.10
C GLY A 140 0.01 -8.20 -11.01
N VAL A 141 -0.67 -7.22 -10.41
CA VAL A 141 -1.74 -7.45 -9.43
C VAL A 141 -3.08 -7.48 -10.16
N ASP A 142 -3.82 -8.58 -10.01
CA ASP A 142 -5.20 -8.71 -10.44
C ASP A 142 -6.13 -8.33 -9.28
N GLU A 143 -6.51 -7.06 -9.20
CA GLU A 143 -7.32 -6.53 -8.10
C GLU A 143 -8.65 -7.26 -7.92
N SER A 144 -9.21 -7.85 -8.98
CA SER A 144 -10.47 -8.61 -8.90
C SER A 144 -10.36 -9.86 -8.04
N LYS A 145 -9.15 -10.37 -7.83
CA LYS A 145 -8.85 -11.52 -6.96
C LYS A 145 -8.57 -11.14 -5.52
N LEU A 146 -8.48 -9.85 -5.20
CA LEU A 146 -8.30 -9.39 -3.84
C LEU A 146 -9.62 -9.56 -3.07
N ARG A 147 -9.53 -9.72 -1.75
CA ARG A 147 -10.74 -9.68 -0.92
C ARG A 147 -11.40 -8.32 -1.08
N GLU A 148 -12.72 -8.27 -1.01
CA GLU A 148 -13.49 -7.03 -1.20
C GLU A 148 -12.98 -5.91 -0.27
N SER A 149 -12.76 -6.21 1.01
CA SER A 149 -12.17 -5.26 1.97
C SER A 149 -10.79 -4.71 1.57
N GLU A 150 -9.98 -5.46 0.81
CA GLU A 150 -8.70 -4.99 0.28
C GLU A 150 -8.89 -4.10 -0.94
N GLN A 151 -9.80 -4.47 -1.85
CA GLN A 151 -10.17 -3.63 -3.00
C GLN A 151 -10.68 -2.27 -2.53
N MET A 152 -11.50 -2.25 -1.49
CA MET A 152 -12.03 -1.01 -0.91
C MET A 152 -10.94 -0.15 -0.29
N LYS A 153 -10.03 -0.73 0.50
CA LYS A 153 -8.88 0.00 1.06
C LYS A 153 -8.01 0.61 -0.04
N ILE A 154 -7.79 -0.11 -1.13
CA ILE A 154 -7.09 0.39 -2.33
C ILE A 154 -7.86 1.57 -2.95
N ALA A 155 -9.19 1.48 -3.08
CA ALA A 155 -10.01 2.58 -3.59
C ALA A 155 -9.91 3.84 -2.71
N TYR A 156 -9.96 3.68 -1.39
CA TYR A 156 -9.76 4.78 -0.43
C TYR A 156 -8.36 5.39 -0.55
N ALA A 157 -7.32 4.55 -0.66
CA ALA A 157 -5.95 5.00 -0.81
C ALA A 157 -5.75 5.81 -2.10
N ARG A 158 -6.30 5.34 -3.22
CA ARG A 158 -6.29 6.08 -4.50
C ARG A 158 -6.89 7.48 -4.34
N LYS A 159 -8.08 7.58 -3.75
CA LYS A 159 -8.73 8.88 -3.49
C LYS A 159 -7.93 9.76 -2.52
N HIS A 160 -7.30 9.15 -1.51
CA HIS A 160 -6.47 9.88 -0.55
C HIS A 160 -5.25 10.52 -1.21
N PHE A 161 -4.51 9.73 -1.99
CA PHE A 161 -3.26 10.20 -2.60
C PHE A 161 -3.50 11.08 -3.83
N ALA A 162 -4.63 10.92 -4.53
CA ALA A 162 -5.04 11.84 -5.60
C ALA A 162 -5.23 13.30 -5.14
N ALA A 163 -5.33 13.55 -3.82
CA ALA A 163 -5.38 14.89 -3.26
C ALA A 163 -3.99 15.61 -3.23
N TYR A 164 -2.94 14.96 -3.72
CA TYR A 164 -1.57 15.49 -3.74
C TYR A 164 -1.00 15.41 -5.16
N GLU A 165 -0.51 16.54 -5.68
CA GLU A 165 -0.03 16.64 -7.07
C GLU A 165 1.27 15.85 -7.32
N ASP A 166 2.16 15.77 -6.33
CA ASP A 166 3.47 15.10 -6.43
C ASP A 166 3.47 13.63 -5.95
N LEU A 167 2.28 13.04 -5.73
CA LEU A 167 2.14 11.68 -5.21
C LEU A 167 1.30 10.81 -6.12
N ASP A 168 1.84 9.64 -6.42
CA ASP A 168 1.13 8.60 -7.14
C ASP A 168 0.96 7.38 -6.23
N TYR A 169 -0.23 6.78 -6.26
CA TYR A 169 -0.52 5.54 -5.55
C TYR A 169 -0.68 4.40 -6.53
N GLN A 170 0.13 3.35 -6.37
CA GLN A 170 0.17 2.21 -7.27
C GLN A 170 0.06 0.89 -6.50
N VAL A 171 -0.70 -0.04 -7.04
CA VAL A 171 -0.79 -1.41 -6.52
C VAL A 171 0.08 -2.29 -7.40
N VAL A 172 1.14 -2.85 -6.83
CA VAL A 172 2.16 -3.57 -7.61
C VAL A 172 2.64 -4.82 -6.88
N GLN A 173 3.10 -5.81 -7.63
CA GLN A 173 3.78 -6.95 -7.05
C GLN A 173 5.30 -6.72 -7.03
N LYS A 174 5.84 -5.98 -8.00
CA LYS A 174 7.27 -5.83 -8.25
C LYS A 174 7.62 -4.40 -8.61
N VAL A 175 8.83 -3.97 -8.22
CA VAL A 175 9.34 -2.61 -8.50
C VAL A 175 9.34 -2.28 -10.00
N ARG A 176 9.62 -3.25 -10.87
CA ARG A 176 9.62 -3.06 -12.33
C ARG A 176 8.27 -2.60 -12.90
N GLU A 177 7.17 -2.88 -12.21
CA GLU A 177 5.82 -2.46 -12.64
C GLU A 177 5.64 -0.94 -12.48
N LEU A 178 6.38 -0.33 -11.53
CA LEU A 178 6.39 1.11 -11.30
C LEU A 178 7.09 1.89 -12.42
N VAL A 179 8.00 1.24 -13.17
CA VAL A 179 8.75 1.87 -14.28
C VAL A 179 7.83 2.35 -15.40
N LYS A 180 6.64 1.74 -15.55
CA LYS A 180 5.65 2.17 -16.56
C LYS A 180 5.15 3.57 -16.27
N TYR A 181 4.89 3.88 -15.00
CA TYR A 181 4.38 5.18 -14.58
C TYR A 181 5.47 6.26 -14.66
N TYR A 182 6.71 5.91 -14.29
CA TYR A 182 7.88 6.79 -14.45
C TYR A 182 8.18 7.22 -15.91
N LYS A 183 7.77 6.46 -16.93
CA LYS A 183 8.10 6.76 -18.34
C LYS A 183 6.98 7.47 -19.11
N VAL A 184 5.76 7.53 -18.57
CA VAL A 184 4.64 8.17 -19.26
C VAL A 184 4.81 9.70 -19.25
N ASP A 185 5.35 10.27 -18.19
CA ASP A 185 5.62 11.72 -18.08
C ASP A 185 6.74 12.24 -19.01
N LYS A 186 7.52 11.35 -19.64
CA LYS A 186 8.56 11.75 -20.60
C LYS A 186 8.05 12.03 -22.02
N LYS A 187 6.75 11.89 -22.29
CA LYS A 187 6.17 12.07 -23.64
C LYS A 187 5.27 13.28 -23.82
N GLU A 188 5.04 14.11 -22.80
CA GLU A 188 4.24 15.34 -22.90
C GLU A 188 4.99 16.63 -22.51
N LEU A 189 6.29 16.70 -22.80
CA LEU A 189 7.06 17.96 -22.86
C LEU A 189 7.96 18.00 -24.10
#